data_AF-A0A3B8U7Q9-F1
#
_entry.id   AF-A0A3B8U7Q9-F1
#
_cell.length_a   1.000
_cell.length_b   1.000
_cell.length_c   1.000
_cell.angle_alpha   90.00
_cell.angle_beta   90.00
_cell.angle_gamma   90.00
#
_symmetry.space_group_name_H-M   'P 1'
#
loop_
_entity.id
_entity.type
_entity.pdbx_description
1 polymer ?
#
loop_
_entity_poly.entity_id
_entity_poly.type
_entity_poly.pdbx_seq_one_letter_code
_entity_poly.pdbx_strand_id
1 'polypeptide(L)'
;MTLFVVLPLVIHTVFLYLSEYQGDIDTVKIFLNIVKRDKVDFFQQVVSEKRGLLSESPVQDLTRFGAEKIAPEPLTAPGSLFTRADPQAHSLWIGKNLSSEEAIGIPIDFDEWLKKWAYLEKYEYPLFMTIRDRKGELIAGQPFNSDEKRIIVQEEIGDTGLTLKLSVPESAIQHQELRYHAFSV
;
A
#
# COMPACT_ATOMS: atom_id res chain seq x y z
N MET A 1 -11.03 -28.84 47.14
CA MET A 1 -9.87 -29.28 46.32
C MET A 1 -10.16 -29.22 44.82
N THR A 2 -10.83 -28.17 44.33
CA THR A 2 -11.17 -28.01 42.89
C THR A 2 -10.48 -26.80 42.26
N LEU A 3 -10.07 -25.80 43.07
CA LEU A 3 -9.38 -24.59 42.60
C LEU A 3 -7.99 -24.88 41.99
N PHE A 4 -7.27 -25.89 42.52
CA PHE A 4 -5.90 -26.23 42.10
C PHE A 4 -5.81 -26.94 40.75
N VAL A 5 -6.92 -27.47 40.22
CA VAL A 5 -6.96 -28.13 38.90
C VAL A 5 -7.54 -27.21 37.83
N VAL A 6 -8.46 -26.32 38.21
CA VAL A 6 -9.06 -25.35 37.28
C VAL A 6 -8.08 -24.25 36.89
N LEU A 7 -7.27 -23.74 37.83
CA LEU A 7 -6.36 -22.63 37.56
C LEU A 7 -5.26 -22.98 36.53
N PRO A 8 -4.56 -24.12 36.62
CA PRO A 8 -3.57 -24.51 35.61
C PRO A 8 -4.20 -24.80 34.26
N LEU A 9 -5.42 -25.37 34.24
CA LEU A 9 -6.13 -25.66 33.00
C LEU A 9 -6.53 -24.38 32.26
N VAL A 10 -7.06 -23.39 32.99
CA VAL A 10 -7.41 -22.07 32.43
C VAL A 10 -6.16 -21.35 31.92
N ILE A 11 -5.06 -21.37 32.67
CA ILE A 11 -3.78 -20.78 32.22
C ILE A 11 -3.26 -21.49 30.97
N HIS A 12 -3.36 -22.81 30.91
CA HIS A 12 -2.93 -23.59 29.75
C HIS A 12 -3.78 -23.30 28.51
N THR A 13 -5.11 -23.21 28.64
CA THR A 13 -6.00 -22.83 27.54
C THR A 13 -5.76 -21.40 27.07
N VAL A 14 -5.56 -20.45 27.99
CA VAL A 14 -5.18 -19.07 27.64
C VAL A 14 -3.82 -19.03 26.95
N PHE A 15 -2.85 -19.83 27.39
CA PHE A 15 -1.53 -19.90 26.76
C PHE A 15 -1.59 -20.50 25.35
N LEU A 16 -2.35 -21.57 25.14
CA LEU A 16 -2.55 -22.16 23.82
C LEU A 16 -3.26 -21.18 22.88
N TYR A 17 -4.33 -20.55 23.35
CA TYR A 17 -5.04 -19.49 22.62
C TYR A 17 -4.11 -18.33 22.23
N LEU A 18 -3.28 -17.84 23.17
CA LEU A 18 -2.31 -16.78 22.89
C LEU A 18 -1.24 -17.23 21.89
N SER A 19 -0.80 -18.49 21.95
CA SER A 19 0.21 -19.03 21.02
C SER A 19 -0.34 -19.22 19.61
N GLU A 20 -1.57 -19.71 19.48
CA GLU A 20 -2.26 -19.89 18.18
C GLU A 20 -2.57 -18.53 17.56
N TYR A 21 -3.16 -17.61 18.33
CA TYR A 21 -3.42 -16.23 17.92
C TYR A 21 -2.15 -15.51 17.46
N GLN A 22 -1.02 -15.72 18.14
CA GLN A 22 0.25 -15.12 17.77
C GLN A 22 0.85 -15.74 16.49
N GLY A 23 0.64 -17.05 16.28
CA GLY A 23 0.95 -17.73 15.01
C GLY A 23 0.12 -17.20 13.83
N ASP A 24 -1.16 -16.90 14.06
CA ASP A 24 -2.05 -16.32 13.05
C ASP A 24 -1.68 -14.87 12.71
N ILE A 25 -1.32 -14.06 13.72
CA ILE A 25 -0.78 -12.71 13.49
C ILE A 25 0.45 -12.76 12.58
N ASP A 26 1.38 -13.68 12.85
CA ASP A 26 2.61 -13.78 12.06
C ASP A 26 2.34 -14.32 10.65
N THR A 27 1.38 -15.23 10.49
CA THR A 27 0.89 -15.67 9.18
C THR A 27 0.31 -14.51 8.37
N VAL A 28 -0.55 -13.68 9.00
CA VAL A 28 -1.11 -12.48 8.36
C VAL A 28 0.00 -11.48 8.00
N LYS A 29 1.01 -11.29 8.85
CA LYS A 29 2.16 -10.44 8.51
C LYS A 29 2.94 -10.98 7.32
N ILE A 30 3.15 -12.29 7.20
CA ILE A 30 3.83 -12.90 6.05
C ILE A 30 3.01 -12.65 4.78
N PHE A 31 1.71 -12.95 4.82
CA PHE A 31 0.78 -12.67 3.72
C PHE A 31 0.83 -11.20 3.30
N LEU A 32 0.71 -10.28 4.26
CA LEU A 32 0.78 -8.84 4.03
C LEU A 32 2.11 -8.42 3.40
N ASN A 33 3.23 -8.99 3.83
CA ASN A 33 4.54 -8.68 3.24
C ASN A 33 4.67 -9.17 1.80
N ILE A 34 4.12 -10.34 1.47
CA ILE A 34 4.09 -10.86 0.09
C ILE A 34 3.27 -9.93 -0.80
N VAL A 35 2.04 -9.61 -0.39
CA VAL A 35 1.16 -8.72 -1.17
C VAL A 35 1.79 -7.34 -1.32
N LYS A 36 2.31 -6.77 -0.23
CA LYS A 36 3.00 -5.47 -0.25
C LYS A 36 4.12 -5.45 -1.28
N ARG A 37 5.00 -6.45 -1.27
CA ARG A 37 6.11 -6.54 -2.22
C ARG A 37 5.63 -6.62 -3.66
N ASP A 38 4.65 -7.47 -3.95
CA ASP A 38 4.04 -7.59 -5.28
C ASP A 38 3.47 -6.24 -5.76
N LYS A 39 2.77 -5.51 -4.89
CA LYS A 39 2.19 -4.21 -5.25
C LYS A 39 3.24 -3.12 -5.45
N VAL A 40 4.29 -3.11 -4.63
CA VAL A 40 5.42 -2.18 -4.80
C VAL A 40 6.14 -2.46 -6.11
N ASP A 41 6.48 -3.74 -6.38
CA ASP A 41 7.19 -4.15 -7.60
C ASP A 41 6.38 -3.79 -8.86
N PHE A 42 5.08 -4.07 -8.87
CA PHE A 42 4.21 -3.68 -9.99
C PHE A 42 4.12 -2.17 -10.17
N PHE A 43 3.97 -1.41 -9.08
CA PHE A 43 3.91 0.05 -9.19
C PHE A 43 5.24 0.63 -9.70
N GLN A 44 6.38 0.11 -9.23
CA GLN A 44 7.70 0.49 -9.73
C GLN A 44 7.86 0.17 -11.22
N GLN A 45 7.30 -0.94 -11.70
CA GLN A 45 7.25 -1.23 -13.13
C GLN A 45 6.47 -0.16 -13.90
N VAL A 46 5.27 0.20 -13.45
CA VAL A 46 4.47 1.28 -14.08
C VAL A 46 5.25 2.60 -14.09
N VAL A 47 5.89 2.96 -12.99
CA VAL A 47 6.74 4.17 -12.91
C VAL A 47 7.89 4.09 -13.92
N SER A 48 8.57 2.94 -14.00
CA SER A 48 9.66 2.72 -14.93
C SER A 48 9.20 2.83 -16.40
N GLU A 49 8.05 2.28 -16.73
CA GLU A 49 7.44 2.39 -18.07
C GLU A 49 7.15 3.85 -18.42
N LYS A 50 6.55 4.62 -17.50
CA LYS A 50 6.28 6.05 -17.73
C LYS A 50 7.57 6.86 -17.86
N ARG A 51 8.61 6.56 -17.07
CA ARG A 51 9.95 7.18 -17.19
C ARG A 51 10.61 6.86 -18.52
N GLY A 52 10.48 5.61 -18.99
CA GLY A 52 10.95 5.18 -20.31
C GLY A 52 10.27 5.97 -21.43
N LEU A 53 8.94 6.09 -21.39
CA LEU A 53 8.17 6.89 -22.35
C LEU A 53 8.67 8.34 -22.42
N LEU A 54 8.86 9.01 -21.27
CA LEU A 54 9.38 10.38 -21.20
C LEU A 54 10.83 10.54 -21.68
N SER A 55 11.62 9.46 -21.61
CA SER A 55 13.02 9.46 -22.03
C SER A 55 13.16 9.25 -23.54
N GLU A 56 12.39 8.32 -24.08
CA GLU A 56 12.58 7.78 -25.43
C GLU A 56 11.61 8.39 -26.46
N SER A 57 10.45 8.89 -26.03
CA SER A 57 9.43 9.40 -26.95
C SER A 57 9.59 10.88 -27.25
N PRO A 58 9.36 11.32 -28.49
CA PRO A 58 9.20 12.74 -28.82
C PRO A 58 8.05 13.37 -28.03
N VAL A 59 8.20 14.63 -27.63
CA VAL A 59 7.19 15.38 -26.84
C VAL A 59 5.80 15.39 -27.50
N GLN A 60 5.76 15.42 -28.84
CA GLN A 60 4.51 15.42 -29.60
C GLN A 60 3.72 14.12 -29.42
N ASP A 61 4.40 12.98 -29.29
CA ASP A 61 3.78 11.67 -29.13
C ASP A 61 3.33 11.41 -27.68
N LEU A 62 3.95 12.07 -26.70
CA LEU A 62 3.62 11.93 -25.28
C LEU A 62 2.18 12.32 -24.96
N THR A 63 1.59 13.26 -25.71
CA THR A 63 0.18 13.65 -25.54
C THR A 63 -0.80 12.48 -25.74
N ARG A 64 -0.45 11.51 -26.59
CA ARG A 64 -1.25 10.28 -26.81
C ARG A 64 -1.24 9.35 -25.60
N PHE A 65 -0.26 9.50 -24.71
CA PHE A 65 -0.11 8.73 -23.48
C PHE A 65 -0.63 9.49 -22.24
N GLY A 66 -1.40 10.56 -22.45
CA GLY A 66 -1.97 11.38 -21.38
C GLY A 66 -0.94 12.32 -20.74
N ALA A 67 0.15 12.66 -21.44
CA ALA A 67 1.12 13.62 -20.91
C ALA A 67 0.61 15.06 -21.04
N GLU A 68 0.84 15.85 -20.01
CA GLU A 68 0.40 17.23 -19.90
C GLU A 68 1.56 18.16 -19.54
N LYS A 69 1.44 19.43 -19.94
CA LYS A 69 2.38 20.47 -19.51
C LYS A 69 2.12 20.83 -18.06
N ILE A 70 3.17 20.78 -17.24
CA ILE A 70 3.10 21.04 -15.82
C ILE A 70 4.21 21.99 -15.40
N ALA A 71 4.08 22.57 -14.20
CA ALA A 71 5.16 23.33 -13.60
C ALA A 71 6.40 22.45 -13.39
N PRO A 72 7.60 22.93 -13.74
CA PRO A 72 8.84 22.19 -13.55
C PRO A 72 9.13 21.94 -12.08
N GLU A 73 9.86 20.86 -11.79
CA GLU A 73 10.30 20.58 -10.43
C GLU A 73 11.49 21.51 -10.10
N PRO A 74 11.38 22.38 -9.08
CA PRO A 74 12.46 23.29 -8.72
C PRO A 74 13.72 22.50 -8.33
N LEU A 75 14.89 23.03 -8.67
CA LEU A 75 16.20 22.45 -8.36
C LEU A 75 16.60 21.21 -9.17
N THR A 76 15.83 20.83 -10.19
CA THR A 76 16.23 19.76 -11.14
C THR A 76 16.64 20.34 -12.49
N ALA A 77 17.72 19.81 -13.08
CA ALA A 77 18.27 20.33 -14.34
C ALA A 77 17.34 20.07 -15.53
N PRO A 78 17.38 20.90 -16.59
CA PRO A 78 16.69 20.59 -17.85
C PRO A 78 17.06 19.20 -18.38
N GLY A 79 16.07 18.46 -18.87
CA GLY A 79 16.18 17.06 -19.30
C GLY A 79 16.07 16.03 -18.17
N SER A 80 16.10 16.45 -16.90
CA SER A 80 16.02 15.53 -15.75
C SER A 80 14.59 15.01 -15.55
N LEU A 81 14.50 13.74 -15.16
CA LEU A 81 13.24 13.12 -14.72
C LEU A 81 13.00 13.41 -13.24
N PHE A 82 11.72 13.51 -12.87
CA PHE A 82 11.30 13.70 -11.48
C PHE A 82 9.97 13.00 -11.19
N THR A 83 9.66 12.88 -9.90
CA THR A 83 8.40 12.36 -9.38
C THR A 83 7.81 13.39 -8.42
N ARG A 84 6.54 13.75 -8.61
CA ARG A 84 5.83 14.68 -7.73
C ARG A 84 4.47 14.13 -7.35
N ALA A 85 4.27 13.91 -6.05
CA ALA A 85 2.96 13.54 -5.53
C ALA A 85 2.04 14.77 -5.53
N ASP A 86 0.78 14.56 -5.93
CA ASP A 86 -0.30 15.53 -5.82
C ASP A 86 -1.41 14.94 -4.94
N PRO A 87 -1.43 15.30 -3.64
CA PRO A 87 -2.47 14.83 -2.71
C PRO A 87 -3.86 15.34 -3.03
N GLN A 88 -4.03 16.45 -3.76
CA GLN A 88 -5.37 16.96 -4.10
C GLN A 88 -5.97 16.21 -5.27
N ALA A 89 -5.13 15.87 -6.24
CA ALA A 89 -5.53 15.09 -7.42
C ALA A 89 -5.41 13.56 -7.22
N HIS A 90 -5.03 13.10 -6.03
CA HIS A 90 -4.76 11.69 -5.73
C HIS A 90 -3.86 11.03 -6.80
N SER A 91 -2.78 11.71 -7.19
CA SER A 91 -1.94 11.25 -8.30
C SER A 91 -0.46 11.37 -8.02
N LEU A 92 0.32 10.59 -8.76
CA LEU A 92 1.77 10.76 -8.88
C LEU A 92 2.10 11.22 -10.29
N TRP A 93 2.72 12.38 -10.40
CA TRP A 93 3.28 12.85 -11.66
C TRP A 93 4.66 12.29 -11.87
N ILE A 94 4.86 11.60 -12.99
CA ILE A 94 6.18 11.29 -13.52
C ILE A 94 6.49 12.37 -14.55
N GLY A 95 7.51 13.19 -14.29
CA GLY A 95 7.80 14.38 -15.06
C GLY A 95 9.18 14.41 -15.68
N LYS A 96 9.35 15.27 -16.69
CA LYS A 96 10.63 15.65 -17.29
C LYS A 96 10.68 17.15 -17.46
N ASN A 97 11.70 17.80 -16.91
CA ASN A 97 11.93 19.21 -17.16
C ASN A 97 12.38 19.40 -18.62
N LEU A 98 11.69 20.25 -19.37
CA LEU A 98 12.10 20.64 -20.72
C LEU A 98 12.95 21.91 -20.68
N SER A 99 12.61 22.83 -19.77
CA SER A 99 13.32 24.08 -19.51
C SER A 99 13.15 24.50 -18.04
N SER A 100 13.61 25.70 -17.68
CA SER A 100 13.38 26.30 -16.35
C SER A 100 11.92 26.70 -16.09
N GLU A 101 11.09 26.77 -17.14
CA GLU A 101 9.70 27.24 -17.06
C GLU A 101 8.70 26.18 -17.49
N GLU A 102 9.16 25.10 -18.13
CA GLU A 102 8.31 24.11 -18.75
C GLU A 102 8.75 22.69 -18.40
N ALA A 103 7.80 21.89 -17.94
CA ALA A 103 7.93 20.45 -17.83
C ALA A 103 6.75 19.74 -18.49
N ILE A 104 6.97 18.50 -18.85
CA ILE A 104 5.91 17.58 -19.28
C ILE A 104 5.85 16.43 -18.30
N GLY A 105 4.65 15.98 -17.95
CA GLY A 105 4.48 14.85 -17.06
C GLY A 105 3.30 13.97 -17.42
N ILE A 106 3.37 12.72 -17.00
CA ILE A 106 2.30 11.75 -17.13
C ILE A 106 1.77 11.47 -15.72
N PRO A 107 0.48 11.70 -15.46
CA PRO A 107 -0.09 11.38 -14.17
C PRO A 107 -0.33 9.87 -14.05
N ILE A 108 -0.12 9.35 -12.84
CA ILE A 108 -0.58 8.04 -12.40
C ILE A 108 -1.68 8.30 -11.38
N ASP A 109 -2.92 7.99 -11.75
CA ASP A 109 -4.09 8.09 -10.88
C ASP A 109 -4.08 6.92 -9.88
N PHE A 110 -4.00 7.24 -8.59
CA PHE A 110 -3.98 6.22 -7.56
C PHE A 110 -5.34 5.59 -7.32
N ASP A 111 -6.44 6.31 -7.48
CA ASP A 111 -7.76 5.74 -7.28
C ASP A 111 -8.07 4.70 -8.36
N GLU A 112 -7.67 4.94 -9.61
CA GLU A 112 -7.76 3.95 -10.69
C GLU A 112 -6.85 2.74 -10.40
N TRP A 113 -5.62 2.99 -9.96
CA TRP A 113 -4.67 1.93 -9.62
C TRP A 113 -5.19 1.04 -8.48
N LEU A 114 -5.68 1.64 -7.40
CA LEU A 114 -6.27 0.92 -6.26
C LEU A 114 -7.54 0.15 -6.65
N LYS A 115 -8.41 0.72 -7.51
CA LYS A 115 -9.61 0.04 -8.00
C LYS A 115 -9.28 -1.21 -8.82
N LYS A 116 -8.26 -1.15 -9.68
CA LYS A 116 -7.81 -2.34 -10.45
C LYS A 116 -7.45 -3.48 -9.51
N TRP A 117 -6.79 -3.21 -8.40
CA TRP A 117 -6.44 -4.23 -7.42
C TRP A 117 -7.62 -4.76 -6.62
N ALA A 118 -8.53 -3.88 -6.19
CA ALA A 118 -9.73 -4.29 -5.49
C ALA A 118 -10.62 -5.23 -6.33
N TYR A 119 -10.60 -5.07 -7.66
CA TYR A 119 -11.37 -5.93 -8.58
C TYR A 119 -10.74 -7.30 -8.80
N LEU A 120 -9.41 -7.38 -8.81
CA LEU A 120 -8.68 -8.59 -9.20
C LEU A 120 -8.57 -9.63 -8.08
N GLU A 121 -8.68 -9.24 -6.81
CA GLU A 121 -8.29 -10.10 -5.69
C GLU A 121 -9.35 -10.17 -4.58
N LYS A 122 -9.84 -11.39 -4.32
CA LYS A 122 -10.58 -11.72 -3.10
C LYS A 122 -9.62 -12.34 -2.11
N TYR A 123 -9.10 -11.52 -1.19
CA TYR A 123 -8.25 -12.00 -0.12
C TYR A 123 -9.06 -12.67 0.98
N GLU A 124 -8.41 -13.58 1.70
CA GLU A 124 -8.96 -14.21 2.90
C GLU A 124 -9.26 -13.19 4.01
N TYR A 125 -8.40 -12.17 4.12
CA TYR A 125 -8.53 -11.09 5.09
C TYR A 125 -9.00 -9.78 4.44
N PRO A 126 -9.76 -8.93 5.15
CA PRO A 126 -10.13 -7.61 4.65
C PRO A 126 -8.89 -6.71 4.60
N LEU A 127 -8.29 -6.63 3.41
CA LEU A 127 -7.08 -5.86 3.14
C LEU A 127 -7.41 -4.40 2.91
N PHE A 128 -6.71 -3.52 3.62
CA PHE A 128 -6.78 -2.08 3.43
C PHE A 128 -5.44 -1.56 2.95
N MET A 129 -5.48 -0.82 1.85
CA MET A 129 -4.31 -0.27 1.19
C MET A 129 -4.39 1.26 1.18
N THR A 130 -3.29 1.90 1.58
CA THR A 130 -3.16 3.36 1.57
C THR A 130 -1.80 3.75 1.01
N ILE A 131 -1.75 4.89 0.33
CA ILE A 131 -0.52 5.49 -0.21
C ILE A 131 -0.33 6.82 0.49
N ARG A 132 0.89 7.04 0.99
CA ARG A 132 1.26 8.24 1.73
C ARG A 132 2.49 8.91 1.14
N ASP A 133 2.59 10.22 1.29
CA ASP A 133 3.76 11.00 0.88
C ASP A 133 4.91 10.90 1.92
N ARG A 134 6.03 11.58 1.66
CA ARG A 134 7.19 11.64 2.58
C ARG A 134 6.87 12.27 3.93
N LYS A 135 5.82 13.09 4.02
CA LYS A 135 5.35 13.73 5.25
C LYS A 135 4.36 12.84 6.00
N GLY A 136 3.98 11.70 5.43
CA GLY A 136 2.97 10.80 5.97
C GLY A 136 1.54 11.22 5.67
N GLU A 137 1.32 12.25 4.84
CA GLU A 137 0.00 12.68 4.37
C GLU A 137 -0.62 11.59 3.49
N LEU A 138 -1.92 11.35 3.68
CA LEU A 138 -2.65 10.38 2.88
C LEU A 138 -2.87 10.96 1.48
N ILE A 139 -2.34 10.30 0.46
CA ILE A 139 -2.59 10.66 -0.95
C ILE A 139 -3.76 9.88 -1.50
N ALA A 140 -3.84 8.57 -1.19
CA ALA A 140 -4.89 7.71 -1.72
C ALA A 140 -5.18 6.51 -0.82
N GLY A 141 -6.38 5.94 -0.99
CA GLY A 141 -6.89 4.83 -0.21
C GLY A 141 -7.84 5.27 0.90
N GLN A 142 -8.46 4.29 1.55
CA GLN A 142 -9.45 4.58 2.58
C GLN A 142 -8.78 4.87 3.92
N PRO A 143 -9.04 6.02 4.55
CA PRO A 143 -8.66 6.23 5.93
C PRO A 143 -9.39 5.19 6.79
N PHE A 144 -8.69 4.67 7.79
CA PHE A 144 -9.27 3.73 8.73
C PHE A 144 -9.35 4.35 10.12
N ASN A 145 -10.27 3.82 10.93
CA ASN A 145 -10.49 4.26 12.30
C ASN A 145 -9.20 4.05 13.13
N SER A 146 -8.77 5.07 13.86
CA SER A 146 -7.57 5.03 14.72
C SER A 146 -7.71 4.08 15.90
N ASP A 147 -8.94 3.80 16.31
CA ASP A 147 -9.22 3.08 17.57
C ASP A 147 -9.23 1.55 17.38
N GLU A 148 -9.24 1.08 16.14
CA GLU A 148 -9.17 -0.35 15.82
C GLU A 148 -7.70 -0.81 15.75
N LYS A 149 -7.35 -1.88 16.49
CA LYS A 149 -6.03 -2.51 16.39
C LYS A 149 -5.87 -3.21 15.04
N ARG A 150 -4.72 -3.02 14.41
CA ARG A 150 -4.44 -3.50 13.05
C ARG A 150 -3.03 -4.03 12.95
N ILE A 151 -2.89 -5.13 12.22
CA ILE A 151 -1.60 -5.56 11.72
C ILE A 151 -1.27 -4.70 10.51
N ILE A 152 -0.08 -4.08 10.54
CA ILE A 152 0.35 -3.11 9.53
C ILE A 152 1.71 -3.54 8.99
N VAL A 153 1.84 -3.48 7.67
CA VAL A 153 3.15 -3.50 6.99
C VAL A 153 3.23 -2.28 6.07
N GLN A 154 4.44 -1.78 5.86
CA GLN A 154 4.67 -0.65 4.97
C GLN A 154 6.02 -0.75 4.27
N GLU A 155 6.14 -0.09 3.12
CA GLU A 155 7.36 -0.03 2.32
C GLU A 155 7.38 1.22 1.43
N GLU A 156 8.57 1.79 1.28
CA GLU A 156 8.79 2.92 0.38
C GLU A 156 8.78 2.45 -1.07
N ILE A 157 8.11 3.20 -1.94
CA ILE A 157 7.95 2.86 -3.34
C ILE A 157 9.12 3.45 -4.14
N GLY A 158 10.27 2.77 -4.08
CA GLY A 158 11.47 3.19 -4.81
C GLY A 158 11.90 4.62 -4.45
N ASP A 159 12.21 5.43 -5.46
CA ASP A 159 12.64 6.83 -5.29
C ASP A 159 11.49 7.85 -5.35
N THR A 160 10.24 7.39 -5.50
CA THR A 160 9.05 8.26 -5.69
C THR A 160 8.74 9.13 -4.48
N GLY A 161 9.28 8.79 -3.30
CA GLY A 161 8.93 9.44 -2.05
C GLY A 161 7.56 9.05 -1.49
N LEU A 162 6.99 7.96 -1.99
CA LEU A 162 5.72 7.43 -1.51
C LEU A 162 5.96 6.23 -0.60
N THR A 163 5.04 6.00 0.32
CA THR A 163 4.98 4.80 1.14
C THR A 163 3.68 4.07 0.87
N LEU A 164 3.77 2.80 0.49
CA LEU A 164 2.63 1.89 0.47
C LEU A 164 2.43 1.33 1.88
N LYS A 165 1.22 1.42 2.40
CA LYS A 165 0.84 0.84 3.69
C LYS A 165 -0.34 -0.10 3.52
N LEU A 166 -0.12 -1.35 3.92
CA LEU A 166 -1.16 -2.38 3.97
C LEU A 166 -1.55 -2.67 5.41
N SER A 167 -2.83 -2.93 5.65
CA SER A 167 -3.31 -3.30 6.98
C SER A 167 -4.50 -4.24 6.96
N VAL A 168 -4.61 -5.04 8.01
CA VAL A 168 -5.75 -5.89 8.31
C VAL A 168 -6.18 -5.63 9.76
N PRO A 169 -7.48 -5.42 10.04
CA PRO A 169 -8.01 -5.41 11.40
C PRO A 169 -7.69 -6.68 12.18
N GLU A 170 -7.18 -6.56 13.41
CA GLU A 170 -6.94 -7.72 14.27
C GLU A 170 -8.25 -8.47 14.59
N SER A 171 -9.38 -7.77 14.59
CA SER A 171 -10.73 -8.33 14.76
C SER A 171 -11.06 -9.39 13.70
N ALA A 172 -10.58 -9.23 12.46
CA ALA A 172 -10.82 -10.18 11.38
C ALA A 172 -10.16 -11.55 11.62
N ILE A 173 -9.08 -11.57 12.41
CA ILE A 173 -8.34 -12.79 12.78
C ILE A 173 -9.08 -13.49 13.93
N GLN A 174 -9.45 -12.74 14.96
CA GLN A 174 -10.18 -13.27 16.13
C GLN A 174 -11.53 -13.90 15.76
N HIS A 175 -12.23 -13.34 14.77
CA HIS A 175 -13.51 -13.87 14.29
C HIS A 175 -13.39 -15.16 13.47
N GLN A 176 -12.22 -15.44 12.89
CA GLN A 176 -11.97 -16.68 12.15
C GLN A 176 -11.80 -17.85 13.13
N GLU A 177 -11.01 -17.68 14.19
CA GLU A 177 -10.83 -18.70 15.24
C GLU A 177 -12.12 -19.02 16.01
N LEU A 178 -12.96 -18.02 16.31
CA LEU A 178 -14.26 -18.23 16.97
C LEU A 178 -15.19 -19.12 16.13
N ARG A 179 -15.12 -19.06 14.80
CA ARG A 179 -15.86 -19.99 13.93
C ARG A 179 -15.27 -21.39 14.00
N TYR A 180 -13.95 -21.54 13.88
CA TYR A 180 -13.33 -22.87 13.90
C TYR A 180 -13.55 -23.61 15.23
N HIS A 181 -13.52 -22.89 16.37
CA HIS A 181 -13.82 -23.50 17.67
C HIS A 181 -15.30 -23.80 17.92
N ALA A 182 -16.23 -23.05 17.32
CA ALA A 182 -17.66 -23.34 17.42
C ALA A 182 -18.08 -24.60 16.64
N PHE A 183 -17.26 -25.05 15.69
CA PHE A 183 -17.50 -26.28 14.91
C PHE A 183 -16.63 -27.47 15.32
N SER A 184 -15.78 -27.31 16.34
CA SER A 184 -14.90 -28.37 16.87
C SER A 184 -15.37 -28.95 18.21
N VAL A 185 -16.64 -28.75 18.59
CA VAL A 185 -17.29 -29.34 19.77
C VAL A 185 -18.30 -30.39 19.35
#